data_AF-A0A6P6PL83-F1
#
_entry.id   AF-A0A6P6PL83-F1
#
_cell.length_a   1.000
_cell.length_b   1.000
_cell.length_c   1.000
_cell.angle_alpha   90.00
_cell.angle_beta   90.00
_cell.angle_gamma   90.00
#
_symmetry.space_group_name_H-M   'P 1'
#
loop_
_entity.id
_entity.type
_entity.pdbx_description
1 polymer ?
#
loop_
_entity_poly.entity_id
_entity_poly.type
_entity_poly.pdbx_seq_one_letter_code
_entity_poly.pdbx_strand_id
1 'polypeptide(L)'
;MVIRHPEDVVSLRNTQSTEADVNSVSFILNRGESLSRCSQCKTARYCSVQCQKQAWPDHKRECKCFKRLQPRIPTDSVRLLTRIIFKLLAQSESDQEDLYSIAEHQSHLADMSEEKKEGLRQLCTTLQLYLGEENHDLSPLPPGLDPISLLARVTCNCFSISDGELQDVGVGLYPSMSLLNHDCQPNCVMIFEGKRLTLRAVRLIRPCEELTISYTDILATSKERRSHLQEQYHFLCQCTRCTTEDKDCDMLAGEKTAWRSLRDAIPHLEQLQSEQRWEELLKESQALLHRYTDVVPDRNIYVLRLLDLAMDACISLDDYETALEYGNRALEPYKLYYSDPHPSRAVELLRVGKLQHFLGRLEEARGSFTQAYDIMKVTHGTDHVLTNEVRRKLSECQAELGQV
;
A
#
# COMPACT_ATOMS: atom_id res chain seq x y z
N MET A 1 -2.63 15.45 -6.18
CA MET A 1 -1.63 16.07 -5.27
C MET A 1 -0.27 15.72 -5.88
N VAL A 2 0.63 16.68 -6.15
CA VAL A 2 2.07 16.36 -6.15
C VAL A 2 2.43 16.56 -4.72
N ILE A 3 2.78 15.47 -4.08
CA ILE A 3 2.50 15.39 -2.68
C ILE A 3 3.76 15.88 -1.92
N ARG A 4 3.68 17.10 -1.33
CA ARG A 4 4.81 17.86 -0.75
C ARG A 4 5.31 17.69 0.73
N HIS A 5 4.60 17.14 1.75
CA HIS A 5 5.17 16.86 3.09
C HIS A 5 4.65 15.58 3.83
N PRO A 6 5.44 14.95 4.72
CA PRO A 6 5.17 13.61 5.29
C PRO A 6 3.90 13.45 6.16
N GLU A 7 3.22 14.52 6.57
CA GLU A 7 2.13 14.48 7.57
C GLU A 7 0.71 14.55 6.97
N ASP A 8 0.59 14.50 5.64
CA ASP A 8 -0.68 14.72 4.93
C ASP A 8 -1.49 13.43 4.65
N VAL A 9 -1.46 12.44 5.55
CA VAL A 9 -2.30 11.23 5.40
C VAL A 9 -3.77 11.62 5.61
N VAL A 10 -4.49 11.80 4.50
CA VAL A 10 -5.93 11.67 4.53
C VAL A 10 -6.21 10.20 4.27
N SER A 11 -6.69 9.48 5.30
CA SER A 11 -7.25 8.14 5.15
C SER A 11 -8.18 8.12 3.94
N LEU A 12 -7.82 7.29 2.95
CA LEU A 12 -8.53 7.06 1.70
C LEU A 12 -9.19 5.68 1.73
N ARG A 13 -9.80 5.30 2.86
CA ARG A 13 -10.73 4.17 2.88
C ARG A 13 -12.16 4.64 3.00
N ASN A 14 -12.92 4.13 2.05
CA ASN A 14 -14.35 4.30 1.89
C ASN A 14 -15.04 3.21 2.72
N THR A 15 -15.23 3.43 4.02
CA THR A 15 -16.05 2.57 4.86
C THR A 15 -17.25 3.38 5.34
N GLN A 16 -18.43 2.92 4.92
CA GLN A 16 -19.67 3.36 5.51
C GLN A 16 -19.69 2.94 6.98
N SER A 17 -20.23 3.82 7.82
CA SER A 17 -20.69 3.58 9.19
C SER A 17 -19.68 3.72 10.36
N THR A 18 -20.12 4.55 11.32
CA THR A 18 -19.78 4.61 12.75
C THR A 18 -18.30 4.70 13.14
N GLU A 19 -17.84 5.92 13.47
CA GLU A 19 -16.81 6.29 14.48
C GLU A 19 -15.49 5.47 14.65
N ALA A 20 -15.20 4.44 13.86
CA ALA A 20 -14.14 3.45 14.15
C ALA A 20 -12.95 3.43 13.16
N ASP A 21 -13.03 4.09 11.99
CA ASP A 21 -12.01 3.96 10.93
C ASP A 21 -10.88 5.00 10.97
N VAL A 22 -10.42 5.33 12.19
CA VAL A 22 -9.17 6.08 12.40
C VAL A 22 -7.99 5.14 12.70
N ASN A 23 -8.24 3.84 12.83
CA ASN A 23 -7.26 2.88 13.34
C ASN A 23 -6.74 1.93 12.25
N SER A 24 -6.21 2.46 11.13
CA SER A 24 -5.27 1.65 10.34
C SER A 24 -3.97 1.55 11.13
N VAL A 25 -3.70 0.33 11.58
CA VAL A 25 -2.66 -0.10 12.51
C VAL A 25 -1.27 0.40 12.12
N SER A 26 -0.82 1.47 12.77
CA SER A 26 0.60 1.75 12.95
C SER A 26 1.02 1.16 14.28
N PHE A 27 1.94 0.20 14.31
CA PHE A 27 2.43 -0.31 15.58
C PHE A 27 3.28 0.73 16.32
N ILE A 28 3.82 1.78 15.67
CA ILE A 28 4.54 2.88 16.36
C ILE A 28 4.30 4.27 15.71
N LEU A 29 3.04 4.66 15.51
CA LEU A 29 2.61 6.06 15.62
C LEU A 29 1.51 6.08 16.70
N ASN A 30 1.58 7.06 17.61
CA ASN A 30 0.77 7.13 18.84
C ASN A 30 -0.65 6.55 18.71
N ARG A 31 -0.84 5.32 19.22
CA ARG A 31 -2.15 4.74 19.52
C ARG A 31 -2.89 5.72 20.45
N GLY A 32 -3.89 6.44 19.94
CA GLY A 32 -4.80 7.25 20.77
C GLY A 32 -5.01 8.73 20.40
N GLU A 33 -4.44 9.25 19.30
CA GLU A 33 -4.70 10.65 18.92
C GLU A 33 -6.03 10.80 18.17
N SER A 34 -7.00 11.48 18.81
CA SER A 34 -8.28 11.79 18.18
C SER A 34 -8.09 12.76 17.01
N LEU A 35 -8.39 12.31 15.78
CA LEU A 35 -8.32 13.19 14.62
C LEU A 35 -9.41 14.29 14.69
N SER A 36 -9.01 15.52 14.39
CA SER A 36 -9.91 16.66 14.28
C SER A 36 -10.60 16.67 12.92
N ARG A 37 -11.94 16.77 12.91
CA ARG A 37 -12.74 16.86 11.67
C ARG A 37 -12.84 18.28 11.14
N CYS A 38 -12.85 18.43 9.81
CA CYS A 38 -13.19 19.69 9.15
C CYS A 38 -14.57 20.16 9.63
N SER A 39 -14.64 21.39 10.15
CA SER A 39 -15.88 21.93 10.70
C SER A 39 -16.97 22.14 9.65
N GLN A 40 -16.61 22.26 8.37
CA GLN A 40 -17.55 22.51 7.27
C GLN A 40 -18.10 21.23 6.65
N CYS A 41 -17.24 20.34 6.16
CA CYS A 41 -17.70 19.12 5.48
C CYS A 41 -17.89 17.92 6.42
N LYS A 42 -17.35 17.95 7.64
CA LYS A 42 -17.37 16.84 8.62
C LYS A 42 -16.75 15.50 8.15
N THR A 43 -16.30 15.40 6.89
CA THR A 43 -15.70 14.20 6.30
C THR A 43 -14.18 14.18 6.45
N ALA A 44 -13.48 15.24 6.03
CA ALA A 44 -12.02 15.30 6.13
C ALA A 44 -11.56 15.37 7.59
N ARG A 45 -10.50 14.64 7.92
CA ARG A 45 -9.91 14.53 9.25
C ARG A 45 -8.42 14.88 9.21
N TYR A 46 -7.89 15.42 10.31
CA TYR A 46 -6.52 15.89 10.43
C TYR A 46 -5.96 15.56 11.82
N CYS A 47 -4.69 15.17 11.89
CA CYS A 47 -4.00 14.92 13.18
C CYS A 47 -3.75 16.22 13.95
N SER A 48 -3.60 17.35 13.26
CA SER A 48 -3.30 18.64 13.88
C SER A 48 -3.94 19.82 13.14
N VAL A 49 -4.07 20.95 13.84
CA VAL A 49 -4.47 22.24 13.24
C VAL A 49 -3.49 22.68 12.15
N GLN A 50 -2.20 22.33 12.29
CA GLN A 50 -1.18 22.61 11.29
C GLN A 50 -1.44 21.86 9.98
N CYS A 51 -1.69 20.55 10.05
CA CYS A 51 -2.07 19.74 8.89
C CYS A 51 -3.35 20.25 8.24
N GLN A 52 -4.36 20.63 9.04
CA GLN A 52 -5.60 21.22 8.50
C GLN A 52 -5.34 22.51 7.72
N LYS A 53 -4.48 23.40 8.23
CA LYS A 53 -4.12 24.65 7.54
C LYS A 53 -3.35 24.40 6.26
N GLN A 54 -2.40 23.46 6.28
CA GLN A 54 -1.58 23.10 5.12
C GLN A 54 -2.39 22.43 4.00
N ALA A 55 -3.37 21.59 4.35
CA ALA A 55 -4.24 20.91 3.39
C ALA A 55 -5.34 21.83 2.81
N TRP A 56 -5.62 22.98 3.43
CA TRP A 56 -6.76 23.84 3.04
C TRP A 56 -6.75 24.33 1.59
N PRO A 57 -5.62 24.73 0.97
CA PRO A 57 -5.59 25.15 -0.43
C PRO A 57 -6.16 24.09 -1.39
N ASP A 58 -5.79 22.82 -1.18
CA ASP A 58 -6.26 21.69 -1.98
C ASP A 58 -7.67 21.24 -1.55
N HIS A 59 -7.99 21.31 -0.26
CA HIS A 59 -9.26 20.86 0.28
C HIS A 59 -10.42 21.85 0.07
N LYS A 60 -10.17 23.17 -0.02
CA LYS A 60 -11.22 24.20 0.01
C LYS A 60 -12.33 23.97 -1.03
N ARG A 61 -11.98 23.61 -2.27
CA ARG A 61 -12.96 23.31 -3.34
C ARG A 61 -13.67 21.98 -3.07
N GLU A 62 -12.91 20.95 -2.75
CA GLU A 62 -13.39 19.59 -2.42
C GLU A 62 -14.32 19.58 -1.19
N CYS A 63 -14.09 20.46 -0.21
CA CYS A 63 -14.89 20.61 1.00
C CYS A 63 -16.35 20.91 0.68
N LYS A 64 -16.60 21.74 -0.34
CA LYS A 64 -17.95 22.06 -0.82
C LYS A 64 -18.61 20.86 -1.49
N CYS A 65 -17.86 20.11 -2.30
CA CYS A 65 -18.32 18.87 -2.93
C CYS A 65 -18.78 17.85 -1.89
N PHE A 66 -17.96 17.61 -0.86
CA PHE A 66 -18.32 16.74 0.26
C PHE A 66 -19.57 17.20 0.99
N LYS A 67 -19.64 18.48 1.35
CA LYS A 67 -20.78 19.05 2.10
C LYS A 67 -22.10 18.84 1.36
N ARG A 68 -22.11 18.96 0.02
CA ARG A 68 -23.30 18.79 -0.80
C ARG A 68 -23.78 17.34 -0.88
N LEU A 69 -22.84 16.39 -0.95
CA LEU A 69 -23.17 14.99 -1.20
C LEU A 69 -23.44 14.15 0.05
N GLN A 70 -23.28 14.72 1.24
CA GLN A 70 -23.58 14.00 2.47
C GLN A 70 -24.99 13.39 2.46
N PRO A 71 -25.15 12.15 2.95
CA PRO A 71 -24.13 11.30 3.60
C PRO A 71 -23.28 10.45 2.63
N ARG A 72 -23.42 10.63 1.31
CA ARG A 72 -22.70 9.82 0.30
C ARG A 72 -21.24 10.27 0.17
N ILE A 73 -20.34 9.29 0.09
CA ILE A 73 -18.90 9.50 -0.10
C ILE A 73 -18.52 8.94 -1.49
N PRO A 74 -17.82 9.71 -2.34
CA PRO A 74 -17.34 9.21 -3.63
C PRO A 74 -16.25 8.14 -3.43
N THR A 75 -16.02 7.32 -4.45
CA THR A 75 -14.86 6.42 -4.47
C THR A 75 -13.55 7.21 -4.53
N ASP A 76 -12.44 6.58 -4.12
CA ASP A 76 -11.12 7.22 -4.09
C ASP A 76 -10.67 7.67 -5.48
N SER A 77 -10.98 6.90 -6.53
CA SER A 77 -10.69 7.27 -7.92
C SER A 77 -11.40 8.56 -8.33
N VAL A 78 -12.68 8.73 -7.98
CA VAL A 78 -13.46 9.94 -8.28
C VAL A 78 -12.93 11.14 -7.50
N ARG A 79 -12.57 10.93 -6.23
CA ARG A 79 -12.01 11.96 -5.36
C ARG A 79 -10.62 12.41 -5.84
N LEU A 80 -9.73 11.47 -6.16
CA LEU A 80 -8.39 11.75 -6.70
C LEU A 80 -8.50 12.51 -8.01
N LEU A 81 -9.35 12.05 -8.93
CA LEU A 81 -9.60 12.72 -10.19
C LEU A 81 -10.11 14.15 -10.02
N THR A 82 -11.02 14.37 -9.07
CA THR A 82 -11.53 15.70 -8.76
C THR A 82 -10.41 16.65 -8.33
N ARG A 83 -9.49 16.17 -7.49
CA ARG A 83 -8.29 16.93 -7.08
C ARG A 83 -7.36 17.21 -8.27
N ILE A 84 -7.21 16.27 -9.19
CA ILE A 84 -6.42 16.45 -10.43
C ILE A 84 -7.06 17.54 -11.31
N ILE A 85 -8.36 17.47 -11.56
CA ILE A 85 -9.10 18.47 -12.34
C ILE A 85 -8.95 19.85 -11.71
N PHE A 86 -9.15 19.97 -10.40
CA PHE A 86 -8.99 21.25 -9.71
C PHE A 86 -7.59 21.82 -9.84
N LYS A 87 -6.55 20.98 -9.83
CA LYS A 87 -5.16 21.41 -10.02
C LYS A 87 -4.88 21.84 -11.45
N LEU A 88 -5.37 21.09 -12.45
CA LEU A 88 -5.22 21.44 -13.87
C LEU A 88 -5.90 22.78 -14.18
N LEU A 89 -7.10 23.00 -13.64
CA LEU A 89 -7.86 24.25 -13.85
C LEU A 89 -7.26 25.45 -13.10
N ALA A 90 -6.53 25.22 -12.01
CA ALA A 90 -5.94 26.30 -11.22
C ALA A 90 -4.69 26.93 -11.88
N GLN A 91 -4.22 26.39 -13.02
CA GLN A 91 -3.06 26.89 -13.79
C GLN A 91 -1.89 27.34 -12.90
N SER A 92 -1.52 26.53 -11.90
CA SER A 92 -0.23 26.73 -11.25
C SER A 92 0.83 26.20 -12.20
N GLU A 93 1.59 27.08 -12.85
CA GLU A 93 2.96 26.76 -13.28
C GLU A 93 3.67 26.22 -12.04
N SER A 94 3.70 24.90 -11.93
CA SER A 94 4.50 24.24 -10.91
C SER A 94 5.80 23.92 -11.61
N ASP A 95 6.80 24.76 -11.38
CA ASP A 95 8.21 24.59 -11.71
C ASP A 95 8.77 23.26 -11.18
N GLN A 96 8.45 22.15 -11.84
CA GLN A 96 9.22 20.92 -11.77
C GLN A 96 9.29 20.37 -13.20
N GLU A 97 10.51 20.09 -13.65
CA GLU A 97 10.82 19.37 -14.88
C GLU A 97 10.26 17.93 -14.78
N ASP A 98 8.94 17.80 -14.75
CA ASP A 98 8.29 16.50 -14.80
C ASP A 98 8.73 15.83 -16.11
N LEU A 99 9.29 14.64 -15.99
CA LEU A 99 9.76 13.84 -17.13
C LEU A 99 8.58 13.36 -18.00
N TYR A 100 7.36 13.44 -17.46
CA TYR A 100 6.16 12.92 -18.09
C TYR A 100 4.91 13.66 -17.61
N SER A 101 4.07 14.11 -18.52
CA SER A 101 2.82 14.81 -18.20
C SER A 101 1.62 13.86 -18.14
N ILE A 102 0.57 14.28 -17.44
CA ILE A 102 -0.69 13.53 -17.40
C ILE A 102 -1.36 13.38 -18.77
N ALA A 103 -1.09 14.30 -19.72
CA ALA A 103 -1.63 14.19 -21.07
C ALA A 103 -1.00 13.02 -21.85
N GLU A 104 0.27 12.73 -21.56
CA GLU A 104 1.06 11.65 -22.16
C GLU A 104 0.80 10.30 -21.51
N HIS A 105 0.25 10.27 -20.30
CA HIS A 105 -0.07 9.03 -19.58
C HIS A 105 -0.90 8.07 -20.44
N GLN A 106 -0.53 6.79 -20.35
CA GLN A 106 -1.22 5.74 -21.07
C GLN A 106 -2.61 5.52 -20.47
N SER A 107 -3.63 5.46 -21.32
CA SER A 107 -5.02 5.26 -20.92
C SER A 107 -5.51 3.83 -21.09
N HIS A 108 -4.89 3.05 -22.00
CA HIS A 108 -5.38 1.74 -22.44
C HIS A 108 -6.87 1.71 -22.86
N LEU A 109 -7.47 2.86 -23.17
CA LEU A 109 -8.91 2.94 -23.45
C LEU A 109 -9.32 2.10 -24.67
N ALA A 110 -8.42 1.97 -25.65
CA ALA A 110 -8.61 1.12 -26.81
C ALA A 110 -8.58 -0.39 -26.47
N ASP A 111 -7.82 -0.77 -25.45
CA ASP A 111 -7.62 -2.16 -25.00
C ASP A 111 -8.67 -2.60 -23.96
N MET A 112 -9.49 -1.67 -23.47
CA MET A 112 -10.55 -1.94 -22.48
C MET A 112 -11.74 -2.68 -23.09
N SER A 113 -12.29 -3.63 -22.34
CA SER A 113 -13.58 -4.25 -22.65
C SER A 113 -14.73 -3.24 -22.55
N GLU A 114 -15.85 -3.52 -23.21
CA GLU A 114 -17.04 -2.66 -23.13
C GLU A 114 -17.58 -2.53 -21.71
N GLU A 115 -17.48 -3.60 -20.90
CA GLU A 115 -17.83 -3.56 -19.47
C GLU A 115 -16.98 -2.53 -18.70
N LYS A 116 -15.67 -2.50 -18.93
CA LYS A 116 -14.77 -1.52 -18.31
C LYS A 116 -15.08 -0.10 -18.77
N LYS A 117 -15.34 0.08 -20.06
CA LYS A 117 -15.76 1.39 -20.61
C LYS A 117 -17.06 1.86 -19.98
N GLU A 118 -18.02 0.96 -19.77
CA GLU A 118 -19.26 1.28 -19.06
C GLU A 118 -19.00 1.67 -17.60
N GLY A 119 -18.11 0.94 -16.91
CA GLY A 119 -17.62 1.33 -15.59
C GLY A 119 -17.04 2.75 -15.55
N LEU A 120 -16.24 3.13 -16.55
CA LEU A 120 -15.71 4.50 -16.69
C LEU A 120 -16.82 5.53 -16.93
N ARG A 121 -17.85 5.22 -17.73
CA ARG A 121 -19.00 6.12 -17.94
C ARG A 121 -19.79 6.33 -16.63
N GLN A 122 -19.95 5.28 -15.83
CA GLN A 122 -20.59 5.36 -14.52
C GLN A 122 -19.75 6.20 -13.53
N LEU A 123 -18.43 6.02 -13.52
CA LEU A 123 -17.52 6.86 -12.74
C LEU A 123 -17.56 8.33 -13.20
N CYS A 124 -17.66 8.59 -14.51
CA CYS A 124 -17.81 9.93 -15.06
C CYS A 124 -19.12 10.59 -14.60
N THR A 125 -20.22 9.84 -14.59
CA THR A 125 -21.51 10.33 -14.05
C THR A 125 -21.38 10.66 -12.56
N THR A 126 -20.69 9.81 -11.80
CA THR A 126 -20.44 10.02 -10.36
C THR A 126 -19.54 11.25 -10.13
N LEU A 127 -18.54 11.44 -10.97
CA LEU A 127 -17.67 12.62 -10.97
C LEU A 127 -18.47 13.90 -11.23
N GLN A 128 -19.36 13.91 -12.22
CA GLN A 128 -20.21 15.07 -12.52
C GLN A 128 -21.11 15.42 -11.34
N LEU A 129 -21.72 14.42 -10.69
CA LEU A 129 -22.49 14.63 -9.45
C LEU A 129 -21.60 15.16 -8.31
N TYR A 130 -20.36 14.66 -8.20
CA TYR A 130 -19.39 15.07 -7.18
C TYR A 130 -18.85 16.48 -7.38
N LEU A 131 -18.59 16.90 -8.61
CA LEU A 131 -18.22 18.27 -8.96
C LEU A 131 -19.43 19.22 -8.80
N GLY A 132 -20.62 18.77 -9.22
CA GLY A 132 -21.84 19.59 -9.24
C GLY A 132 -21.64 20.90 -10.00
N GLU A 133 -22.15 22.02 -9.46
CA GLU A 133 -22.05 23.34 -10.12
C GLU A 133 -20.66 23.99 -10.01
N GLU A 134 -19.72 23.47 -9.20
CA GLU A 134 -18.40 24.09 -9.01
C GLU A 134 -17.51 24.02 -10.26
N ASN A 135 -17.85 23.19 -11.26
CA ASN A 135 -17.20 23.14 -12.58
C ASN A 135 -18.13 22.39 -13.56
N HIS A 136 -19.22 23.03 -13.98
CA HIS A 136 -19.99 22.50 -15.13
C HIS A 136 -19.22 22.66 -16.44
N ASP A 137 -18.27 23.60 -16.47
CA ASP A 137 -17.42 23.87 -17.62
C ASP A 137 -16.04 23.22 -17.46
N LEU A 138 -15.90 22.01 -17.99
CA LEU A 138 -14.62 21.30 -18.12
C LEU A 138 -13.89 21.65 -19.43
N SER A 139 -14.42 22.59 -20.24
CA SER A 139 -13.76 23.05 -21.46
C SER A 139 -12.33 23.61 -21.28
N PRO A 140 -11.91 24.13 -20.10
CA PRO A 140 -10.53 24.60 -19.91
C PRO A 140 -9.52 23.46 -19.68
N LEU A 141 -9.95 22.19 -19.66
CA LEU A 141 -9.01 21.06 -19.62
C LEU A 141 -8.17 21.03 -20.91
N PRO A 142 -6.89 20.63 -20.84
CA PRO A 142 -6.05 20.52 -22.03
C PRO A 142 -6.68 19.60 -23.10
N PRO A 143 -6.44 19.88 -24.40
CA PRO A 143 -6.94 19.03 -25.49
C PRO A 143 -6.53 17.56 -25.31
N GLY A 144 -7.47 16.63 -25.46
CA GLY A 144 -7.24 15.18 -25.28
C GLY A 144 -7.39 14.65 -23.84
N LEU A 145 -7.81 15.50 -22.90
CA LEU A 145 -8.17 15.13 -21.52
C LEU A 145 -9.68 15.25 -21.28
N ASP A 146 -10.50 14.61 -22.13
CA ASP A 146 -11.92 14.44 -21.79
C ASP A 146 -12.06 13.60 -20.50
N PRO A 147 -13.19 13.73 -19.76
CA PRO A 147 -13.33 13.08 -18.46
C PRO A 147 -13.16 11.56 -18.47
N ILE A 148 -13.57 10.87 -19.53
CA ILE A 148 -13.43 9.41 -19.64
C ILE A 148 -11.96 9.04 -19.88
N SER A 149 -11.31 9.74 -20.80
CA SER A 149 -9.89 9.53 -21.08
C SER A 149 -9.01 9.88 -19.87
N LEU A 150 -9.37 10.90 -19.10
CA LEU A 150 -8.68 11.25 -17.86
C LEU A 150 -8.92 10.22 -16.75
N LEU A 151 -10.14 9.70 -16.60
CA LEU A 151 -10.44 8.58 -15.70
C LEU A 151 -9.58 7.36 -16.05
N ALA A 152 -9.54 6.97 -17.32
CA ALA A 152 -8.78 5.82 -17.80
C ALA A 152 -7.28 5.95 -17.48
N ARG A 153 -6.70 7.14 -17.69
CA ARG A 153 -5.31 7.43 -17.31
C ARG A 153 -5.11 7.33 -15.80
N VAL A 154 -5.98 7.95 -15.00
CA VAL A 154 -5.84 7.90 -13.53
C VAL A 154 -5.94 6.46 -13.03
N THR A 155 -6.85 5.64 -13.55
CA THR A 155 -7.02 4.24 -13.12
C THR A 155 -5.81 3.36 -13.46
N CYS A 156 -5.10 3.64 -14.56
CA CYS A 156 -3.94 2.86 -14.98
C CYS A 156 -2.61 3.36 -14.40
N ASN A 157 -2.55 4.61 -13.91
CA ASN A 157 -1.28 5.25 -13.52
C ASN A 157 -1.25 5.70 -12.06
N CYS A 158 -2.33 5.49 -11.29
CA CYS A 158 -2.32 5.80 -9.88
C CYS A 158 -1.50 4.79 -9.06
N PHE A 159 -0.88 5.28 -8.01
CA PHE A 159 -0.08 4.50 -7.08
C PHE A 159 -0.80 4.41 -5.74
N SER A 160 -0.89 3.21 -5.18
CA SER A 160 -1.15 3.05 -3.75
C SER A 160 -0.01 3.70 -2.97
N ILE A 161 -0.36 4.60 -2.07
CA ILE A 161 0.57 5.24 -1.14
C ILE A 161 0.54 4.40 0.12
N SER A 162 1.70 3.90 0.51
CA SER A 162 1.86 3.15 1.73
C SER A 162 2.45 3.99 2.86
N ASP A 163 2.21 3.58 4.10
CA ASP A 163 2.93 4.08 5.26
C ASP A 163 4.29 3.37 5.43
N GLY A 164 4.98 3.63 6.55
CA GLY A 164 6.25 2.98 6.85
C GLY A 164 6.13 1.45 6.89
N GLU A 165 5.04 0.91 7.43
CA GLU A 165 4.83 -0.54 7.55
C GLU A 165 4.30 -1.16 6.24
N LEU A 166 4.37 -0.40 5.13
CA LEU A 166 3.93 -0.77 3.79
C LEU A 166 2.43 -1.02 3.70
N GLN A 167 1.64 -0.48 4.63
CA GLN A 167 0.19 -0.57 4.58
C GLN A 167 -0.38 0.52 3.68
N ASP A 168 -1.32 0.15 2.81
CA ASP A 168 -1.98 1.09 1.90
C ASP A 168 -2.86 2.09 2.67
N VAL A 169 -2.42 3.34 2.70
CA VAL A 169 -3.10 4.46 3.38
C VAL A 169 -3.69 5.47 2.40
N GLY A 170 -3.30 5.40 1.13
CA GLY A 170 -3.71 6.38 0.13
C GLY A 170 -3.57 5.98 -1.32
N VAL A 171 -3.99 6.88 -2.20
CA VAL A 171 -3.80 6.78 -3.64
C VAL A 171 -3.33 8.14 -4.20
N GLY A 172 -2.35 8.11 -5.08
CA GLY A 172 -1.73 9.30 -5.66
C GLY A 172 -1.41 9.12 -7.13
N LEU A 173 -1.18 10.24 -7.83
CA LEU A 173 -0.65 10.24 -9.19
C LEU A 173 0.71 10.95 -9.18
N TYR A 174 1.72 10.25 -9.67
CA TYR A 174 3.11 10.74 -9.73
C TYR A 174 3.58 10.69 -11.18
N PRO A 175 3.35 11.76 -11.97
CA PRO A 175 3.43 11.68 -13.42
C PRO A 175 4.75 11.11 -13.97
N SER A 176 5.87 11.62 -13.49
CA SER A 176 7.21 11.15 -13.85
C SER A 176 7.48 9.70 -13.46
N MET A 177 6.87 9.19 -12.38
CA MET A 177 7.05 7.80 -11.93
C MET A 177 6.22 6.81 -12.75
N SER A 178 5.16 7.27 -13.44
CA SER A 178 4.36 6.46 -14.35
C SER A 178 5.12 6.03 -15.62
N LEU A 179 6.35 6.50 -15.83
CA LEU A 179 7.26 6.03 -16.89
C LEU A 179 7.86 4.64 -16.60
N LEU A 180 7.94 4.25 -15.34
CA LEU A 180 8.65 3.04 -14.91
C LEU A 180 7.83 1.80 -15.23
N ASN A 181 8.26 0.97 -16.17
CA ASN A 181 7.54 -0.25 -16.52
C ASN A 181 7.61 -1.34 -15.43
N HIS A 182 6.74 -2.33 -15.58
CA HIS A 182 6.65 -3.46 -14.67
C HIS A 182 7.71 -4.55 -14.95
N ASP A 183 8.33 -5.07 -13.89
CA ASP A 183 8.93 -6.40 -13.86
C ASP A 183 8.58 -7.11 -12.54
N CYS A 184 8.37 -8.43 -12.56
CA CYS A 184 8.16 -9.22 -11.33
C CYS A 184 9.46 -9.45 -10.54
N GLN A 185 10.62 -9.12 -11.13
CA GLN A 185 11.93 -9.05 -10.50
C GLN A 185 12.57 -7.68 -10.79
N PRO A 186 11.99 -6.61 -10.23
CA PRO A 186 12.36 -5.25 -10.58
C PRO A 186 13.79 -4.89 -10.15
N ASN A 187 14.33 -3.84 -10.76
CA ASN A 187 15.63 -3.28 -10.35
C ASN A 187 15.50 -2.05 -9.44
N CYS A 188 14.30 -1.52 -9.29
CA CYS A 188 13.97 -0.43 -8.40
C CYS A 188 12.81 -0.78 -7.46
N VAL A 189 12.77 -0.10 -6.31
CA VAL A 189 11.62 -0.09 -5.40
C VAL A 189 11.18 1.35 -5.15
N MET A 190 9.90 1.51 -4.83
CA MET A 190 9.32 2.79 -4.42
C MET A 190 9.04 2.76 -2.93
N ILE A 191 9.44 3.82 -2.24
CA ILE A 191 9.16 4.01 -0.81
C ILE A 191 8.49 5.36 -0.61
N PHE A 192 7.50 5.38 0.28
CA PHE A 192 6.74 6.58 0.62
C PHE A 192 7.11 7.08 2.02
N GLU A 193 7.36 8.39 2.12
CA GLU A 193 7.39 9.08 3.41
C GLU A 193 6.24 10.08 3.48
N GLY A 194 5.16 9.58 4.09
CA GLY A 194 3.80 10.12 3.97
C GLY A 194 3.32 10.05 2.53
N LYS A 195 3.94 10.85 1.69
CA LYS A 195 3.44 11.17 0.35
C LYS A 195 4.54 11.61 -0.62
N ARG A 196 5.75 11.81 -0.10
CA ARG A 196 6.93 11.89 -0.94
C ARG A 196 7.30 10.48 -1.39
N LEU A 197 7.26 10.23 -2.70
CA LEU A 197 7.74 8.99 -3.30
C LEU A 197 9.23 9.09 -3.57
N THR A 198 9.99 8.09 -3.13
CA THR A 198 11.42 7.93 -3.43
C THR A 198 11.62 6.65 -4.22
N LEU A 199 12.19 6.76 -5.42
CA LEU A 199 12.62 5.62 -6.23
C LEU A 199 14.07 5.27 -5.89
N ARG A 200 14.34 3.99 -5.59
CA ARG A 200 15.69 3.52 -5.24
C ARG A 200 16.05 2.26 -6.00
N ALA A 201 17.25 2.23 -6.57
CA ALA A 201 17.81 1.01 -7.15
C ALA A 201 18.10 -0.01 -6.04
N VAL A 202 17.71 -1.26 -6.26
CA VAL A 202 17.92 -2.39 -5.32
C VAL A 202 18.95 -3.40 -5.81
N ARG A 203 19.49 -3.16 -7.01
CA ARG A 203 20.62 -3.91 -7.57
C ARG A 203 21.45 -3.00 -8.47
N LEU A 204 22.59 -3.50 -8.93
CA LEU A 204 23.37 -2.82 -9.95
C LEU A 204 22.53 -2.70 -11.24
N ILE A 205 22.55 -1.52 -11.85
CA ILE A 205 21.85 -1.19 -13.10
C ILE A 205 22.90 -0.78 -14.12
N ARG A 206 22.89 -1.42 -15.30
CA ARG A 206 23.83 -1.10 -16.38
C ARG A 206 23.39 0.16 -17.11
N PRO A 207 24.30 0.92 -17.75
CA PRO A 207 23.90 2.00 -18.64
C PRO A 207 22.91 1.51 -19.70
N CYS A 208 21.84 2.28 -19.93
CA CYS A 208 20.74 1.96 -20.83
C CYS A 208 19.88 0.74 -20.43
N GLU A 209 20.09 0.15 -19.26
CA GLU A 209 19.14 -0.81 -18.71
C GLU A 209 17.87 -0.08 -18.26
N GLU A 210 16.72 -0.62 -18.64
CA GLU A 210 15.42 -0.05 -18.27
C GLU A 210 15.20 -0.09 -16.76
N LEU A 211 14.65 0.99 -16.20
CA LEU A 211 14.27 1.04 -14.80
C LEU A 211 12.87 0.45 -14.63
N THR A 212 12.75 -0.57 -13.78
CA THR A 212 11.48 -1.28 -13.57
C THR A 212 11.13 -1.38 -12.10
N ILE A 213 9.83 -1.41 -11.82
CA ILE A 213 9.22 -1.59 -10.49
C ILE A 213 8.20 -2.74 -10.55
N SER A 214 7.78 -3.27 -9.38
CA SER A 214 6.64 -4.19 -9.36
C SER A 214 5.33 -3.39 -9.21
N TYR A 215 4.35 -3.66 -10.06
CA TYR A 215 3.01 -3.05 -9.99
C TYR A 215 2.04 -3.86 -9.12
N THR A 216 2.47 -5.04 -8.70
CA THR A 216 1.67 -6.02 -7.99
C THR A 216 2.50 -6.64 -6.87
N ASP A 217 1.83 -7.24 -5.89
CA ASP A 217 2.49 -8.04 -4.89
C ASP A 217 3.20 -9.23 -5.55
N ILE A 218 4.45 -9.46 -5.16
CA ILE A 218 5.23 -10.59 -5.66
C ILE A 218 4.90 -11.91 -4.92
N LEU A 219 4.17 -11.84 -3.81
CA LEU A 219 3.61 -12.98 -3.07
C LEU A 219 2.29 -13.47 -3.70
N ALA A 220 2.36 -13.70 -5.01
CA ALA A 220 1.27 -14.22 -5.83
C ALA A 220 1.87 -15.07 -6.95
N THR A 221 1.14 -16.08 -7.42
CA THR A 221 1.57 -16.97 -8.51
C THR A 221 1.70 -16.22 -9.83
N SER A 222 2.45 -16.75 -10.79
CA SER A 222 2.57 -16.17 -12.13
C SER A 222 1.20 -15.96 -12.80
N LYS A 223 0.26 -16.88 -12.58
CA LYS A 223 -1.12 -16.78 -13.08
C LYS A 223 -1.89 -15.64 -12.42
N GLU A 224 -1.83 -15.52 -11.10
CA GLU A 224 -2.50 -14.44 -10.35
C GLU A 224 -1.92 -13.07 -10.77
N ARG A 225 -0.60 -12.94 -10.83
CA ARG A 225 0.08 -11.71 -11.28
C ARG A 225 -0.34 -11.33 -12.71
N ARG A 226 -0.31 -12.28 -13.66
CA ARG A 226 -0.74 -12.03 -15.05
C ARG A 226 -2.21 -11.64 -15.15
N SER A 227 -3.08 -12.27 -14.35
CA SER A 227 -4.50 -11.92 -14.31
C SER A 227 -4.69 -10.47 -13.84
N HIS A 228 -4.05 -10.10 -12.73
CA HIS A 228 -4.11 -8.74 -12.19
C HIS A 228 -3.53 -7.70 -13.17
N LEU A 229 -2.37 -7.99 -13.77
CA LEU A 229 -1.72 -7.07 -14.71
C LEU A 229 -2.53 -6.89 -16.00
N GLN A 230 -3.11 -7.97 -16.52
CA GLN A 230 -4.00 -7.90 -17.68
C GLN A 230 -5.29 -7.14 -17.36
N GLU A 231 -5.81 -7.31 -16.14
CA GLU A 231 -7.03 -6.64 -15.71
C GLU A 231 -6.82 -5.15 -15.46
N GLN A 232 -5.74 -4.74 -14.80
CA GLN A 232 -5.55 -3.34 -14.41
C GLN A 232 -4.72 -2.54 -15.42
N TYR A 233 -3.74 -3.17 -16.06
CA TYR A 233 -2.74 -2.51 -16.92
C TYR A 233 -2.76 -3.02 -18.37
N HIS A 234 -3.69 -3.91 -18.72
CA HIS A 234 -3.96 -4.33 -20.10
C HIS A 234 -2.77 -4.96 -20.85
N PHE A 235 -1.80 -5.52 -20.14
CA PHE A 235 -0.67 -6.22 -20.75
C PHE A 235 -0.42 -7.60 -20.13
N LEU A 236 0.19 -8.48 -20.92
CA LEU A 236 0.66 -9.79 -20.47
C LEU A 236 2.15 -9.71 -20.09
N CYS A 237 2.47 -9.95 -18.82
CA CYS A 237 3.87 -9.96 -18.37
C CYS A 237 4.64 -11.18 -18.92
N GLN A 238 5.79 -10.88 -19.55
CA GLN A 238 6.68 -11.85 -20.18
C GLN A 238 8.06 -11.94 -19.50
N CYS A 239 8.23 -11.32 -18.32
CA CYS A 239 9.48 -11.41 -17.56
C CYS A 239 9.85 -12.88 -17.24
N THR A 240 11.12 -13.12 -16.92
CA THR A 240 11.63 -14.48 -16.63
C THR A 240 10.79 -15.19 -15.57
N ARG A 241 10.45 -14.52 -14.46
CA ARG A 241 9.64 -15.14 -13.39
C ARG A 241 8.27 -15.61 -13.84
N CYS A 242 7.61 -14.87 -14.73
CA CYS A 242 6.31 -15.26 -15.27
C CYS A 242 6.43 -16.37 -16.32
N THR A 243 7.48 -16.34 -17.14
CA THR A 243 7.70 -17.31 -18.22
C THR A 243 8.16 -18.67 -17.70
N THR A 244 8.91 -18.70 -16.60
CA THR A 244 9.36 -19.95 -15.95
C THR A 244 8.49 -20.40 -14.79
N GLU A 245 7.39 -19.69 -14.50
CA GLU A 245 6.52 -19.94 -13.33
C GLU A 245 7.35 -19.99 -12.01
N ASP A 246 8.33 -19.08 -11.91
CA ASP A 246 9.29 -19.05 -10.80
C ASP A 246 8.58 -18.99 -9.44
N LYS A 247 8.89 -19.98 -8.59
CA LYS A 247 8.37 -20.21 -7.23
C LYS A 247 6.91 -20.62 -7.12
N ASP A 248 6.15 -20.77 -8.21
CA ASP A 248 4.73 -21.13 -8.15
C ASP A 248 4.50 -22.50 -7.47
N CYS A 249 5.40 -23.47 -7.69
CA CYS A 249 5.34 -24.77 -7.01
C CYS A 249 5.50 -24.68 -5.48
N ASP A 250 6.38 -23.79 -5.01
CA ASP A 250 6.59 -23.56 -3.58
C ASP A 250 5.41 -22.79 -2.97
N MET A 251 4.91 -21.78 -3.69
CA MET A 251 3.77 -20.96 -3.26
C MET A 251 2.50 -21.79 -3.06
N LEU A 252 2.31 -22.84 -3.86
CA LEU A 252 1.16 -23.74 -3.80
C LEU A 252 1.49 -25.12 -3.22
N ALA A 253 2.60 -25.24 -2.46
CA ALA A 253 3.00 -26.48 -1.83
C ALA A 253 1.94 -27.00 -0.85
N GLY A 254 1.83 -28.32 -0.71
CA GLY A 254 0.86 -28.99 0.15
C GLY A 254 -0.39 -29.51 -0.57
N GLU A 255 -1.35 -30.02 0.19
CA GLU A 255 -2.57 -30.61 -0.35
C GLU A 255 -3.48 -29.54 -0.99
N LYS A 256 -3.84 -29.76 -2.26
CA LYS A 256 -4.57 -28.79 -3.09
C LYS A 256 -5.95 -28.40 -2.55
N THR A 257 -6.68 -29.36 -2.02
CA THR A 257 -7.97 -29.17 -1.36
C THR A 257 -7.81 -28.33 -0.08
N ALA A 258 -6.77 -28.62 0.71
CA ALA A 258 -6.48 -27.89 1.95
C ALA A 258 -6.12 -26.42 1.70
N TRP A 259 -5.14 -26.13 0.83
CA TRP A 259 -4.75 -24.74 0.60
C TRP A 259 -5.82 -23.93 -0.14
N ARG A 260 -6.72 -24.57 -0.89
CA ARG A 260 -7.90 -23.90 -1.45
C ARG A 260 -8.87 -23.45 -0.36
N SER A 261 -9.10 -24.28 0.65
CA SER A 261 -9.91 -23.89 1.81
C SER A 261 -9.29 -22.72 2.57
N LEU A 262 -7.96 -22.68 2.71
CA LEU A 262 -7.25 -21.53 3.28
C LEU A 262 -7.49 -20.27 2.44
N ARG A 263 -7.21 -20.34 1.14
CA ARG A 263 -7.42 -19.21 0.20
C ARG A 263 -8.84 -18.66 0.25
N ASP A 264 -9.84 -19.54 0.25
CA ASP A 264 -11.25 -19.14 0.21
C ASP A 264 -11.71 -18.50 1.54
N ALA A 265 -11.01 -18.75 2.65
CA ALA A 265 -11.28 -18.14 3.95
C ALA A 265 -10.64 -16.74 4.12
N ILE A 266 -9.53 -16.45 3.43
CA ILE A 266 -8.77 -15.19 3.60
C ILE A 266 -9.65 -13.93 3.48
N PRO A 267 -10.54 -13.77 2.48
CA PRO A 267 -11.33 -12.54 2.35
C PRO A 267 -12.23 -12.26 3.56
N HIS A 268 -12.76 -13.30 4.22
CA HIS A 268 -13.54 -13.15 5.45
C HIS A 268 -12.63 -12.72 6.63
N LEU A 269 -11.43 -13.27 6.72
CA LEU A 269 -10.48 -12.90 7.77
C LEU A 269 -9.95 -11.48 7.60
N GLU A 270 -9.66 -11.05 6.37
CA GLU A 270 -9.31 -9.65 6.05
C GLU A 270 -10.47 -8.70 6.40
N GLN A 271 -11.73 -9.13 6.22
CA GLN A 271 -12.89 -8.38 6.67
C GLN A 271 -12.91 -8.24 8.20
N LEU A 272 -12.70 -9.32 8.96
CA LEU A 272 -12.61 -9.26 10.42
C LEU A 272 -11.48 -8.34 10.91
N GLN A 273 -10.33 -8.35 10.23
CA GLN A 273 -9.21 -7.42 10.49
C GLN A 273 -9.66 -5.97 10.29
N SER A 274 -10.34 -5.67 9.17
CA SER A 274 -10.84 -4.32 8.88
C SER A 274 -11.89 -3.84 9.89
N GLU A 275 -12.70 -4.76 10.40
CA GLU A 275 -13.71 -4.50 11.45
C GLU A 275 -13.11 -4.48 12.87
N GLN A 276 -11.79 -4.69 13.00
CA GLN A 276 -11.07 -4.77 14.28
C GLN A 276 -11.61 -5.87 15.22
N ARG A 277 -12.16 -6.96 14.66
CA ARG A 277 -12.70 -8.11 15.41
C ARG A 277 -11.61 -9.13 15.73
N TRP A 278 -10.61 -8.66 16.49
CA TRP A 278 -9.35 -9.37 16.72
C TRP A 278 -9.51 -10.75 17.36
N GLU A 279 -10.43 -10.92 18.32
CA GLU A 279 -10.66 -12.20 18.99
C GLU A 279 -11.18 -13.27 18.01
N GLU A 280 -12.13 -12.89 17.15
CA GLU A 280 -12.70 -13.78 16.14
C GLU A 280 -11.69 -14.11 15.05
N LEU A 281 -10.96 -13.09 14.57
CA LEU A 281 -9.88 -13.26 13.61
C LEU A 281 -8.83 -14.25 14.11
N LEU A 282 -8.36 -14.08 15.35
CA LEU A 282 -7.35 -14.96 15.93
C LEU A 282 -7.86 -16.39 16.06
N LYS A 283 -9.08 -16.57 16.59
CA LYS A 283 -9.68 -17.89 16.79
C LYS A 283 -9.85 -18.65 15.47
N GLU A 284 -10.39 -17.99 14.43
CA GLU A 284 -10.58 -18.62 13.13
C GLU A 284 -9.24 -18.93 12.46
N SER A 285 -8.26 -18.01 12.54
CA SER A 285 -6.93 -18.21 11.97
C SER A 285 -6.20 -19.38 12.63
N GLN A 286 -6.25 -19.47 13.97
CA GLN A 286 -5.69 -20.58 14.74
C GLN A 286 -6.32 -21.92 14.37
N ALA A 287 -7.66 -21.96 14.24
CA ALA A 287 -8.36 -23.18 13.86
C ALA A 287 -7.95 -23.67 12.47
N LEU A 288 -7.79 -22.76 11.51
CA LEU A 288 -7.34 -23.07 10.15
C LEU A 288 -5.87 -23.51 10.12
N LEU A 289 -4.97 -22.78 10.80
CA LEU A 289 -3.56 -23.16 10.90
C LEU A 289 -3.44 -24.55 11.50
N HIS A 290 -4.06 -24.80 12.66
CA HIS A 290 -4.00 -26.09 13.35
C HIS A 290 -4.57 -27.24 12.49
N ARG A 291 -5.69 -27.00 11.81
CA ARG A 291 -6.35 -28.01 10.95
C ARG A 291 -5.47 -28.48 9.80
N TYR A 292 -4.62 -27.60 9.26
CA TYR A 292 -3.87 -27.86 8.03
C TYR A 292 -2.34 -27.92 8.23
N THR A 293 -1.82 -27.80 9.45
CA THR A 293 -0.38 -27.81 9.79
C THR A 293 0.40 -28.94 9.11
N ASP A 294 -0.14 -30.16 9.10
CA ASP A 294 0.59 -31.34 8.61
C ASP A 294 0.54 -31.50 7.08
N VAL A 295 -0.36 -30.80 6.40
CA VAL A 295 -0.65 -30.99 4.97
C VAL A 295 -0.35 -29.77 4.10
N VAL A 296 -0.22 -28.58 4.69
CA VAL A 296 0.17 -27.35 3.99
C VAL A 296 1.33 -26.68 4.74
N PRO A 297 2.54 -26.61 4.15
CA PRO A 297 3.72 -26.04 4.82
C PRO A 297 3.65 -24.52 4.88
N ASP A 298 4.43 -23.91 5.78
CA ASP A 298 4.53 -22.45 5.96
C ASP A 298 5.00 -21.69 4.71
N ARG A 299 5.70 -22.36 3.78
CA ARG A 299 6.05 -21.75 2.49
C ARG A 299 4.86 -21.54 1.55
N ASN A 300 3.71 -22.17 1.80
CA ASN A 300 2.51 -21.90 1.02
C ASN A 300 2.04 -20.46 1.26
N ILE A 301 1.75 -19.70 0.19
CA ILE A 301 1.43 -18.27 0.32
C ILE A 301 0.15 -18.00 1.11
N TYR A 302 -0.81 -18.94 1.12
CA TYR A 302 -2.05 -18.78 1.88
C TYR A 302 -1.84 -19.07 3.37
N VAL A 303 -0.89 -19.94 3.73
CA VAL A 303 -0.43 -20.07 5.12
C VAL A 303 0.28 -18.80 5.54
N LEU A 304 1.15 -18.26 4.69
CA LEU A 304 1.91 -17.04 5.01
C LEU A 304 1.00 -15.83 5.28
N ARG A 305 -0.05 -15.64 4.46
CA ARG A 305 -1.09 -14.62 4.70
C ARG A 305 -1.84 -14.85 6.01
N LEU A 306 -2.13 -16.10 6.35
CA LEU A 306 -2.82 -16.44 7.58
C LEU A 306 -1.96 -16.21 8.82
N LEU A 307 -0.64 -16.44 8.73
CA LEU A 307 0.32 -16.12 9.78
C LEU A 307 0.37 -14.62 10.05
N ASP A 308 0.38 -13.80 9.01
CA ASP A 308 0.37 -12.34 9.13
C ASP A 308 -0.91 -11.83 9.81
N LEU A 309 -2.09 -12.31 9.36
CA LEU A 309 -3.38 -11.99 9.99
C LEU A 309 -3.45 -12.42 11.46
N ALA A 310 -2.98 -13.62 11.78
CA ALA A 310 -2.95 -14.12 13.15
C ALA A 310 -1.95 -13.34 14.03
N MET A 311 -0.80 -12.97 13.48
CA MET A 311 0.19 -12.13 14.17
C MET A 311 -0.40 -10.75 14.52
N ASP A 312 -1.07 -10.09 13.57
CA ASP A 312 -1.74 -8.80 13.81
C ASP A 312 -2.83 -8.88 14.88
N ALA A 313 -3.60 -9.97 14.88
CA ALA A 313 -4.62 -10.21 15.89
C ALA A 313 -4.00 -10.42 17.28
N CYS A 314 -2.94 -11.22 17.39
CA CYS A 314 -2.19 -11.39 18.64
C CYS A 314 -1.59 -10.07 19.15
N ILE A 315 -0.98 -9.28 18.27
CA ILE A 315 -0.43 -7.95 18.60
C ILE A 315 -1.52 -7.01 19.12
N SER A 316 -2.73 -7.08 18.55
CA SER A 316 -3.86 -6.24 18.94
C SER A 316 -4.52 -6.69 20.25
N LEU A 317 -4.32 -7.95 20.64
CA LEU A 317 -4.81 -8.56 21.87
C LEU A 317 -3.73 -8.66 22.97
N ASP A 318 -2.57 -8.01 22.76
CA ASP A 318 -1.42 -8.04 23.66
C ASP A 318 -0.83 -9.44 23.93
N ASP A 319 -1.08 -10.42 23.05
CA ASP A 319 -0.50 -11.77 23.08
C ASP A 319 0.82 -11.81 22.28
N TYR A 320 1.85 -11.17 22.83
CA TYR A 320 3.12 -10.94 22.12
C TYR A 320 3.95 -12.20 21.91
N GLU A 321 3.86 -13.18 22.80
CA GLU A 321 4.52 -14.48 22.65
C GLU A 321 3.98 -15.24 21.44
N THR A 322 2.66 -15.39 21.31
CA THR A 322 2.06 -16.07 20.16
C THR A 322 2.27 -15.27 18.87
N ALA A 323 2.22 -13.94 18.93
CA ALA A 323 2.58 -13.10 17.78
C ALA A 323 4.00 -13.40 17.28
N LEU A 324 4.97 -13.52 18.19
CA LEU A 324 6.35 -13.82 17.84
C LEU A 324 6.49 -15.22 17.22
N GLU A 325 5.72 -16.21 17.67
CA GLU A 325 5.70 -17.54 17.05
C GLU A 325 5.27 -17.48 15.58
N TYR A 326 4.21 -16.74 15.26
CA TYR A 326 3.76 -16.56 13.86
C TYR A 326 4.76 -15.77 13.02
N GLY A 327 5.31 -14.68 13.54
CA GLY A 327 6.33 -13.90 12.84
C GLY A 327 7.60 -14.73 12.54
N ASN A 328 8.07 -15.53 13.50
CA ASN A 328 9.23 -16.41 13.28
C ASN A 328 8.96 -17.47 12.19
N ARG A 329 7.76 -18.03 12.14
CA ARG A 329 7.35 -18.97 11.07
C ARG A 329 7.36 -18.32 9.69
N ALA A 330 7.08 -17.02 9.61
CA ALA A 330 7.04 -16.29 8.36
C ALA A 330 8.44 -15.92 7.80
N LEU A 331 9.48 -15.78 8.65
CA LEU A 331 10.78 -15.23 8.24
C LEU A 331 11.46 -15.95 7.08
N GLU A 332 11.50 -17.30 7.09
CA GLU A 332 12.14 -18.08 6.03
C GLU A 332 11.34 -18.06 4.71
N PRO A 333 10.00 -18.26 4.71
CA PRO A 333 9.18 -17.98 3.53
C PRO A 333 9.35 -16.55 2.98
N TYR A 334 9.39 -15.53 3.84
CA TYR A 334 9.65 -14.15 3.40
C TYR A 334 11.01 -14.03 2.71
N LYS A 335 12.07 -14.68 3.22
CA LYS A 335 13.38 -14.75 2.57
C LYS A 335 13.33 -15.35 1.17
N LEU A 336 12.55 -16.42 1.02
CA LEU A 336 12.41 -17.14 -0.24
C LEU A 336 11.72 -16.29 -1.31
N TYR A 337 10.63 -15.62 -0.95
CA TYR A 337 9.81 -14.87 -1.90
C TYR A 337 10.32 -13.44 -2.14
N TYR A 338 10.74 -12.75 -1.10
CA TYR A 338 11.27 -11.40 -1.14
C TYR A 338 12.81 -11.42 -1.09
N SER A 339 13.43 -11.61 -2.26
CA SER A 339 14.88 -11.66 -2.37
C SER A 339 15.55 -10.34 -1.97
N ASP A 340 16.62 -10.43 -1.18
CA ASP A 340 17.30 -9.25 -0.66
C ASP A 340 17.97 -8.42 -1.78
N PRO A 341 17.90 -7.08 -1.70
CA PRO A 341 17.18 -6.29 -0.71
C PRO A 341 15.72 -5.99 -1.12
N HIS A 342 14.75 -6.34 -0.27
CA HIS A 342 13.32 -6.05 -0.51
C HIS A 342 12.65 -5.39 0.70
N PRO A 343 11.85 -4.32 0.53
CA PRO A 343 11.27 -3.59 1.65
C PRO A 343 10.34 -4.43 2.53
N SER A 344 9.47 -5.27 1.96
CA SER A 344 8.56 -6.14 2.74
C SER A 344 9.30 -7.09 3.70
N ARG A 345 10.45 -7.64 3.28
CA ARG A 345 11.28 -8.48 4.14
C ARG A 345 11.91 -7.68 5.28
N ALA A 346 12.32 -6.44 5.01
CA ALA A 346 12.89 -5.57 6.02
C ALA A 346 11.86 -5.15 7.08
N VAL A 347 10.63 -4.85 6.65
CA VAL A 347 9.52 -4.50 7.55
C VAL A 347 9.12 -5.70 8.41
N GLU A 348 9.08 -6.91 7.84
CA GLU A 348 8.78 -8.11 8.62
C GLU A 348 9.87 -8.40 9.67
N LEU A 349 11.15 -8.27 9.31
CA LEU A 349 12.25 -8.36 10.27
C LEU A 349 12.17 -7.28 11.36
N LEU A 350 11.72 -6.07 11.03
CA LEU A 350 11.50 -5.01 12.01
C LEU A 350 10.36 -5.36 12.98
N ARG A 351 9.23 -5.88 12.48
CA ARG A 351 8.09 -6.32 13.32
C ARG A 351 8.51 -7.43 14.28
N VAL A 352 9.17 -8.48 13.77
CA VAL A 352 9.69 -9.58 14.58
C VAL A 352 10.74 -9.09 15.58
N GLY A 353 11.67 -8.22 15.16
CA GLY A 353 12.67 -7.63 16.05
C GLY A 353 12.07 -6.83 17.19
N LYS A 354 10.99 -6.07 16.93
CA LYS A 354 10.24 -5.33 17.97
C LYS A 354 9.61 -6.27 18.99
N LEU A 355 9.00 -7.38 18.55
CA LEU A 355 8.45 -8.41 19.44
C LEU A 355 9.54 -9.07 20.29
N GLN A 356 10.66 -9.46 19.67
CA GLN A 356 11.81 -10.04 20.37
C GLN A 356 12.37 -9.07 21.42
N HIS A 357 12.54 -7.80 21.07
CA HIS A 357 13.03 -6.77 22.01
C HIS A 357 12.09 -6.60 23.19
N PHE A 358 10.79 -6.47 22.93
CA PHE A 358 9.76 -6.35 23.96
C PHE A 358 9.73 -7.53 24.93
N LEU A 359 9.92 -8.75 24.40
CA LEU A 359 9.98 -10.00 25.19
C LEU A 359 11.34 -10.26 25.86
N GLY A 360 12.28 -9.31 25.81
CA GLY A 360 13.61 -9.43 26.42
C GLY A 360 14.56 -10.40 25.70
N ARG A 361 14.23 -10.84 24.48
CA ARG A 361 15.07 -11.70 23.63
C ARG A 361 16.10 -10.87 22.87
N LEU A 362 16.99 -10.20 23.62
CA LEU A 362 17.84 -9.12 23.10
C LEU A 362 18.80 -9.55 21.98
N GLU A 363 19.38 -10.75 22.08
CA GLU A 363 20.29 -11.26 21.05
C GLU A 363 19.58 -11.56 19.73
N GLU A 364 18.37 -12.14 19.80
CA GLU A 364 17.52 -12.38 18.63
C GLU A 364 17.07 -11.04 18.02
N ALA A 365 16.61 -10.10 18.85
CA ALA A 365 16.20 -8.76 18.44
C ALA A 365 17.32 -8.01 17.72
N ARG A 366 18.55 -8.05 18.27
CA ARG A 366 19.74 -7.47 17.64
C ARG A 366 19.99 -8.07 16.25
N GLY A 367 19.86 -9.39 16.10
CA GLY A 367 20.01 -10.09 14.83
C GLY A 367 18.97 -9.65 13.79
N SER A 368 17.71 -9.55 14.21
CA SER A 368 16.60 -9.10 13.34
C SER A 368 16.75 -7.64 12.94
N PHE A 369 17.05 -6.74 13.88
CA PHE A 369 17.27 -5.32 13.59
C PHE A 369 18.49 -5.06 12.70
N THR A 370 19.56 -5.84 12.87
CA THR A 370 20.75 -5.73 12.00
C THR A 370 20.39 -6.07 10.55
N GLN A 371 19.70 -7.18 10.32
CA GLN A 371 19.26 -7.57 8.97
C GLN A 371 18.27 -6.56 8.39
N ALA A 372 17.29 -6.10 9.18
CA ALA A 372 16.35 -5.07 8.76
C ALA A 372 17.08 -3.79 8.35
N TYR A 373 18.06 -3.33 9.14
CA TYR A 373 18.85 -2.14 8.85
C TYR A 373 19.66 -2.27 7.55
N ASP A 374 20.29 -3.44 7.34
CA ASP A 374 21.08 -3.71 6.14
C ASP A 374 20.25 -3.70 4.86
N ILE A 375 18.99 -4.11 4.92
CA ILE A 375 18.06 -4.03 3.79
C ILE A 375 17.49 -2.61 3.65
N MET A 376 17.06 -1.99 4.74
CA MET A 376 16.42 -0.66 4.73
C MET A 376 17.36 0.46 4.29
N LYS A 377 18.66 0.40 4.61
CA LYS A 377 19.64 1.39 4.12
C LYS A 377 19.71 1.44 2.58
N VAL A 378 19.38 0.34 1.90
CA VAL A 378 19.28 0.26 0.44
C VAL A 378 17.88 0.68 -0.02
N THR A 379 16.85 0.01 0.50
CA THR A 379 15.47 0.12 -0.01
C THR A 379 14.79 1.43 0.38
N HIS A 380 15.05 1.96 1.57
CA HIS A 380 14.45 3.18 2.11
C HIS A 380 15.47 4.35 2.12
N GLY A 381 16.74 4.05 2.42
CA GLY A 381 17.81 5.04 2.55
C GLY A 381 18.12 5.41 4.00
N THR A 382 19.33 5.90 4.26
CA THR A 382 19.87 6.13 5.61
C THR A 382 19.11 7.15 6.44
N ASP A 383 18.41 8.07 5.78
CA ASP A 383 17.70 9.19 6.40
C ASP A 383 16.21 8.91 6.57
N HIS A 384 15.72 7.76 6.07
CA HIS A 384 14.31 7.41 6.13
C HIS A 384 13.85 7.19 7.57
N VAL A 385 12.63 7.60 7.91
CA VAL A 385 12.08 7.52 9.28
C VAL A 385 12.21 6.10 9.86
N LEU A 386 11.77 5.07 9.13
CA LEU A 386 11.94 3.69 9.56
C LEU A 386 13.40 3.24 9.67
N THR A 387 14.29 3.68 8.77
CA THR A 387 15.71 3.29 8.85
C THR A 387 16.35 3.87 10.12
N ASN A 388 15.97 5.10 10.48
CA ASN A 388 16.36 5.73 11.73
C ASN A 388 15.75 5.02 12.94
N GLU A 389 14.51 4.56 12.85
CA GLU A 389 13.85 3.79 13.89
C GLU A 389 14.57 2.46 14.17
N VAL A 390 14.89 1.70 13.12
CA VAL A 390 15.65 0.44 13.25
C VAL A 390 17.03 0.72 13.85
N ARG A 391 17.71 1.79 13.42
CA ARG A 391 19.02 2.19 13.97
C ARG A 391 18.92 2.50 15.47
N ARG A 392 17.88 3.22 15.90
CA ARG A 392 17.62 3.50 17.32
C ARG A 392 17.36 2.21 18.08
N LYS A 393 16.50 1.34 17.57
CA LYS A 393 16.19 0.04 18.19
C LYS A 393 17.39 -0.88 18.32
N LEU A 394 18.27 -0.89 17.32
CA LEU A 394 19.53 -1.60 17.38
C LEU A 394 20.45 -1.05 18.48
N SER A 395 20.52 0.28 18.63
CA SER A 395 21.31 0.94 19.67
C SER A 395 20.77 0.65 21.08
N GLU A 396 19.45 0.63 21.25
CA GLU A 396 18.78 0.22 22.49
C GLU A 396 19.15 -1.23 22.88
N CYS A 397 19.04 -2.16 21.94
CA CYS A 397 19.42 -3.56 22.16
C CYS A 397 20.90 -3.70 22.56
N GLN A 398 21.80 -2.97 21.90
CA GLN A 398 23.24 -3.02 22.20
C GLN A 398 23.56 -2.47 23.59
N ALA A 399 22.89 -1.38 24.00
CA ALA A 399 23.03 -0.80 25.33
C ALA A 399 22.54 -1.78 26.41
N GLU A 400 21.38 -2.41 26.21
CA GLU A 400 20.83 -3.39 27.15
C GLU A 400 21.67 -4.68 27.24
N LEU A 401 22.36 -5.06 26.17
CA LEU A 401 23.34 -6.16 26.16
C LEU A 401 24.70 -5.80 26.78
N GLY A 402 24.93 -4.54 27.14
CA GLY A 402 26.21 -4.06 27.69
C GLY A 402 27.34 -4.03 26.65
N GLN A 403 27.01 -3.85 25.37
CA GLN A 403 27.96 -3.85 24.24
C GLN A 403 28.32 -2.43 23.76
N VAL A 404 28.16 -1.41 24.62
CA VAL A 404 28.38 0.01 24.30
C VAL A 404 29.65 0.54 24.96
#